data_AF-A0A924ZE17-F1
#
_entry.id   AF-A0A924ZE17-F1
#
_cell.length_a   1.000
_cell.length_b   1.000
_cell.length_c   1.000
_cell.angle_alpha   90.00
_cell.angle_beta   90.00
_cell.angle_gamma   90.00
#
_symmetry.space_group_name_H-M   'P 1'
#
loop_
_entity.id
_entity.type
_entity.pdbx_description
1 polymer ?
#
loop_
_entity_poly.entity_id
_entity_poly.type
_entity_poly.pdbx_seq_one_letter_code
_entity_poly.pdbx_strand_id
1 'polypeptide(L)'
;MSKIIISCAITGSIHVPSQSPHLPFTPHDIAASAIGAAEAGAAILHLHARHPQTGRPSSDPAHWAAFLSAIAAGTDPVINMTTRGSAIMALGQRLAAPQADAPG
;
A
#
# COMPACT_ATOMS: atom_id res chain seq x y z
N MET A 1 0.67 31.48 -1.26
CA MET A 1 0.69 30.32 -0.34
C MET A 1 1.46 29.19 -0.99
N SER A 2 2.34 28.50 -0.26
CA SER A 2 2.98 27.27 -0.71
C SER A 2 1.99 26.10 -0.65
N LYS A 3 2.05 25.20 -1.64
CA LYS A 3 1.30 23.94 -1.60
C LYS A 3 1.99 23.00 -0.60
N ILE A 4 1.20 22.30 0.22
CA ILE A 4 1.69 21.32 1.20
C ILE A 4 1.45 19.93 0.63
N ILE A 5 2.47 19.06 0.69
CA ILE A 5 2.35 17.65 0.30
C ILE A 5 1.98 16.85 1.54
N ILE A 6 0.84 16.18 1.48
CA ILE A 6 0.41 15.21 2.49
C ILE A 6 0.63 13.81 1.91
N SER A 7 1.40 12.99 2.63
CA SER A 7 1.57 11.57 2.33
C SER A 7 0.85 10.74 3.38
N CYS A 8 0.06 9.76 2.95
CA CYS A 8 -0.62 8.82 3.84
C CYS A 8 -0.04 7.42 3.70
N ALA A 9 0.50 6.87 4.79
CA ALA A 9 0.96 5.48 4.85
C ALA A 9 -0.16 4.59 5.37
N ILE A 10 -0.74 3.79 4.48
CA ILE A 10 -2.05 3.16 4.71
C ILE A 10 -2.00 2.03 5.75
N THR A 11 -0.96 1.18 5.73
CA THR A 11 -0.90 0.00 6.61
C THR A 11 0.48 -0.35 7.14
N GLY A 12 1.53 -0.16 6.33
CA GLY A 12 2.90 -0.51 6.72
C GLY A 12 3.12 -2.02 6.94
N SER A 13 4.19 -2.37 7.64
CA SER A 13 4.53 -3.76 7.98
C SER A 13 4.87 -3.99 9.46
N ILE A 14 4.80 -2.94 10.29
CA ILE A 14 5.14 -3.00 11.72
C ILE A 14 3.93 -3.44 12.55
N HIS A 15 2.78 -2.76 12.37
CA HIS A 15 1.57 -3.12 13.10
C HIS A 15 0.97 -4.45 12.61
N VAL A 16 0.36 -5.20 13.52
CA VAL A 16 -0.33 -6.47 13.27
C VAL A 16 -1.84 -6.35 13.54
N PRO A 17 -2.69 -7.16 12.89
CA PRO A 17 -4.15 -7.03 13.00
C PRO A 17 -4.71 -7.06 14.42
N SER A 18 -4.07 -7.81 15.33
CA SER A 18 -4.51 -7.88 16.73
C SER A 18 -4.33 -6.57 17.51
N GLN A 19 -3.57 -5.60 17.00
CA GLN A 19 -3.36 -4.30 17.65
C GLN A 19 -4.47 -3.29 17.34
N SER A 20 -5.20 -3.45 16.24
CA SER A 20 -6.31 -2.56 15.88
C SER A 20 -7.24 -3.23 14.87
N PRO A 21 -8.58 -3.18 15.09
CA PRO A 21 -9.55 -3.63 14.09
C PRO A 21 -9.57 -2.73 12.84
N HIS A 22 -8.93 -1.56 12.89
CA HIS A 22 -8.87 -0.60 11.79
C HIS A 22 -7.59 -0.72 10.96
N LEU A 23 -6.71 -1.68 11.25
CA LEU A 23 -5.52 -1.90 10.40
C LEU A 23 -5.96 -2.55 9.08
N PRO A 24 -5.85 -1.85 7.92
CA PRO A 24 -6.30 -2.42 6.67
C PRO A 24 -5.32 -3.50 6.19
N PHE A 25 -5.84 -4.68 5.85
CA PHE A 25 -4.99 -5.77 5.33
C PHE A 25 -5.61 -6.58 4.20
N THR A 26 -6.94 -6.57 4.04
CA THR A 26 -7.55 -7.13 2.83
C THR A 26 -7.35 -6.14 1.67
N PRO A 27 -7.33 -6.61 0.41
CA PRO A 27 -7.20 -5.74 -0.75
C PRO A 27 -8.28 -4.65 -0.80
N HIS A 28 -9.53 -5.02 -0.45
CA HIS A 28 -10.65 -4.09 -0.36
C HIS A 28 -10.39 -2.99 0.69
N ASP A 29 -9.96 -3.36 1.90
CA ASP A 29 -9.74 -2.37 2.97
C ASP A 29 -8.58 -1.44 2.65
N ILE A 30 -7.52 -1.96 2.03
CA ILE A 30 -6.37 -1.16 1.59
C ILE A 30 -6.82 -0.17 0.52
N ALA A 31 -7.55 -0.61 -0.50
CA ALA A 31 -8.03 0.27 -1.56
C ALA A 31 -8.98 1.35 -1.03
N ALA A 32 -9.98 0.96 -0.22
CA ALA A 32 -10.95 1.88 0.35
C ALA A 32 -10.27 2.94 1.25
N SER A 33 -9.34 2.52 2.11
CA SER A 33 -8.59 3.45 2.97
C SER A 33 -7.70 4.40 2.18
N ALA A 34 -7.09 3.90 1.10
CA ALA A 34 -6.22 4.68 0.24
C ALA A 34 -6.99 5.74 -0.58
N ILE A 35 -8.14 5.36 -1.15
CA ILE A 35 -9.04 6.28 -1.87
C ILE A 35 -9.57 7.34 -0.89
N GLY A 36 -10.07 6.94 0.28
CA GLY A 36 -10.55 7.88 1.29
C GLY A 36 -9.47 8.85 1.78
N ALA A 37 -8.21 8.40 1.91
CA ALA A 37 -7.09 9.28 2.23
C ALA A 37 -6.82 10.30 1.12
N ALA A 38 -6.92 9.90 -0.15
CA ALA A 38 -6.76 10.79 -1.28
C ALA A 38 -7.90 11.82 -1.37
N GLU A 39 -9.15 11.40 -1.19
CA GLU A 39 -10.33 12.29 -1.11
C GLU A 39 -10.21 13.32 0.03
N ALA A 40 -9.58 12.94 1.13
CA ALA A 40 -9.28 13.83 2.25
C ALA A 40 -8.09 14.78 2.00
N GLY A 41 -7.39 14.67 0.87
CA GLY A 41 -6.32 15.58 0.44
C GLY A 41 -4.91 15.00 0.48
N ALA A 42 -4.72 13.69 0.65
CA ALA A 42 -3.42 13.07 0.48
C ALA A 42 -2.99 13.12 -1.00
N ALA A 43 -1.82 13.72 -1.25
CA ALA A 43 -1.23 13.79 -2.59
C ALA A 43 -0.37 12.56 -2.93
N ILE A 44 0.06 11.81 -1.90
CA ILE A 44 0.87 10.61 -2.03
C ILE A 44 0.29 9.50 -1.16
N LEU A 45 0.19 8.29 -1.72
CA LEU A 45 -0.23 7.09 -1.01
C LEU A 45 0.96 6.15 -0.87
N HIS A 46 1.46 5.98 0.36
CA HIS A 46 2.51 5.02 0.66
C HIS A 46 1.92 3.66 1.00
N LEU A 47 2.24 2.65 0.19
CA LEU A 47 1.56 1.37 0.19
C LEU A 47 2.48 0.21 0.60
N HIS A 48 1.85 -0.78 1.21
CA HIS A 48 2.40 -2.08 1.56
C HIS A 48 1.32 -3.13 1.27
N ALA A 49 1.69 -4.26 0.68
CA ALA A 49 0.79 -5.41 0.60
C ALA A 49 0.82 -6.26 1.88
N ARG A 50 -0.31 -6.90 2.17
CA ARG A 50 -0.47 -7.87 3.25
C ARG A 50 -1.17 -9.12 2.72
N HIS A 51 -0.95 -10.23 3.40
CA HIS A 51 -1.62 -11.49 3.10
C HIS A 51 -3.12 -11.37 3.41
N PRO A 52 -4.02 -11.63 2.46
CA PRO A 52 -5.44 -11.27 2.57
C PRO A 52 -6.18 -11.97 3.71
N GLN A 53 -5.74 -13.17 4.12
CA GLN A 53 -6.38 -13.94 5.20
C GLN A 53 -5.73 -13.74 6.58
N THR A 54 -4.46 -13.32 6.64
CA THR A 54 -3.69 -13.32 7.91
C THR A 54 -3.18 -11.94 8.32
N GLY A 55 -3.19 -10.97 7.40
CA GLY A 55 -2.65 -9.63 7.61
C GLY A 55 -1.13 -9.55 7.78
N ARG A 56 -0.41 -10.65 7.60
CA ARG A 56 1.06 -10.66 7.59
C ARG A 56 1.60 -9.81 6.42
N PRO A 57 2.71 -9.07 6.58
CA PRO A 57 3.32 -8.35 5.47
C PRO A 57 3.64 -9.28 4.30
N SER A 58 3.38 -8.82 3.07
CA SER A 58 3.64 -9.59 1.86
C SER A 58 4.38 -8.77 0.81
N SER A 59 5.21 -9.44 0.03
CA SER A 59 5.88 -8.88 -1.15
C SER A 59 5.45 -9.58 -2.44
N ASP A 60 4.43 -10.44 -2.38
CA ASP A 60 3.90 -11.15 -3.53
C ASP A 60 3.21 -10.16 -4.49
N PRO A 61 3.66 -10.05 -5.76
CA PRO A 61 3.03 -9.17 -6.75
C PRO A 61 1.52 -9.38 -6.90
N ALA A 62 1.00 -10.60 -6.71
CA ALA A 62 -0.43 -10.87 -6.79
C ALA A 62 -1.22 -10.14 -5.68
N HIS A 63 -0.67 -10.04 -4.47
CA HIS A 63 -1.30 -9.31 -3.38
C HIS A 63 -1.30 -7.80 -3.63
N TRP A 64 -0.30 -7.27 -4.33
CA TRP A 64 -0.26 -5.87 -4.76
C TRP A 64 -1.28 -5.57 -5.86
N ALA A 65 -1.27 -6.38 -6.92
CA ALA A 65 -2.18 -6.24 -8.07
C ALA A 65 -3.66 -6.26 -7.66
N ALA A 66 -3.99 -6.95 -6.57
CA ALA A 66 -5.35 -7.06 -6.06
C ALA A 66 -5.95 -5.72 -5.56
N PHE A 67 -5.15 -4.68 -5.28
CA PHE A 67 -5.67 -3.38 -4.86
C PHE A 67 -5.16 -2.19 -5.68
N LEU A 68 -4.02 -2.29 -6.37
CA LEU A 68 -3.45 -1.17 -7.13
C LEU A 68 -4.39 -0.67 -8.24
N SER A 69 -5.04 -1.58 -8.96
CA SER A 69 -5.97 -1.23 -10.04
C SER A 69 -7.20 -0.46 -9.53
N ALA A 70 -7.72 -0.83 -8.36
CA ALA A 70 -8.84 -0.14 -7.74
C ALA A 70 -8.46 1.28 -7.28
N ILE A 71 -7.25 1.46 -6.72
CA ILE A 71 -6.76 2.78 -6.30
C ILE A 71 -6.56 3.68 -7.53
N ALA A 72 -5.89 3.17 -8.57
CA ALA A 72 -5.63 3.92 -9.80
C ALA A 72 -6.92 4.33 -10.54
N ALA A 73 -7.99 3.53 -10.44
CA ALA A 73 -9.28 3.88 -11.02
C ALA A 73 -10.08 4.88 -10.15
N GLY A 74 -9.84 4.90 -8.84
CA GLY A 74 -10.62 5.70 -7.88
C GLY A 74 -10.09 7.11 -7.64
N THR A 75 -8.82 7.40 -7.93
CA THR A 75 -8.19 8.67 -7.57
C THR A 75 -6.89 8.93 -8.35
N ASP A 76 -6.36 10.17 -8.31
CA ASP A 76 -5.15 10.63 -9.04
C ASP A 76 -3.89 10.95 -8.16
N PRO A 77 -3.70 10.42 -6.94
CA PRO A 77 -2.50 10.67 -6.15
C PRO A 77 -1.33 9.81 -6.64
N VAL A 78 -0.11 10.22 -6.27
CA VAL A 78 1.09 9.43 -6.54
C VAL A 78 1.07 8.15 -5.71
N ILE A 79 1.18 7.00 -6.38
CA ILE A 79 1.38 5.70 -5.74
C ILE A 79 2.86 5.53 -5.38
N ASN A 80 3.15 5.36 -4.10
CA ASN A 80 4.48 5.09 -3.57
C ASN A 80 4.52 3.66 -3.01
N MET A 81 5.20 2.76 -3.73
CA MET A 81 5.36 1.37 -3.34
C MET A 81 6.61 1.17 -2.48
N THR A 82 6.46 0.54 -1.31
CA THR A 82 7.61 0.19 -0.48
C THR A 82 8.57 -0.77 -1.19
N THR A 83 9.87 -0.54 -1.03
CA THR A 83 10.94 -1.48 -1.39
C THR A 83 11.54 -2.16 -0.15
N ARG A 84 10.89 -2.03 1.02
CA ARG A 84 11.29 -2.73 2.26
C ARG A 84 10.43 -3.94 2.55
N GLY A 85 9.11 -3.83 2.49
CA GLY A 85 8.21 -4.88 2.96
C GLY A 85 8.47 -5.21 4.45
N SER A 86 8.80 -6.46 4.76
CA SER A 86 9.22 -6.91 6.10
C SER A 86 10.74 -6.92 6.24
N ALA A 87 11.26 -6.70 7.45
CA ALA A 87 12.70 -6.65 7.74
C ALA A 87 13.45 -7.95 7.42
N ILE A 88 12.73 -9.08 7.32
CA ILE A 88 13.30 -10.42 7.06
C ILE A 88 13.21 -10.85 5.59
N MET A 89 12.67 -10.02 4.69
CA MET A 89 12.54 -10.34 3.26
C MET A 89 13.86 -10.11 2.51
N ALA A 90 14.19 -11.01 1.59
CA ALA A 90 15.33 -10.85 0.70
C ALA A 90 15.12 -9.69 -0.29
N LEU A 91 16.20 -9.06 -0.78
CA LEU A 91 16.12 -7.90 -1.67
C LEU A 91 15.27 -8.16 -2.92
N GLY A 92 15.47 -9.29 -3.60
CA GLY A 92 14.70 -9.64 -4.80
C GLY A 92 13.19 -9.74 -4.53
N GLN A 93 12.80 -10.27 -3.37
CA GLN A 93 11.39 -10.33 -2.97
C GLN A 93 10.83 -8.92 -2.76
N ARG A 94 11.60 -8.04 -2.14
CA ARG A 94 11.19 -6.66 -1.84
C ARG A 94 11.02 -5.79 -3.08
N LEU A 95 11.72 -6.10 -4.16
CA LEU A 95 11.68 -5.37 -5.43
C LEU A 95 10.70 -5.97 -6.44
N ALA A 96 10.26 -7.23 -6.26
CA ALA A 96 9.46 -7.95 -7.24
C ALA A 96 8.20 -7.19 -7.69
N ALA A 97 7.40 -6.69 -6.74
CA ALA A 97 6.18 -5.97 -7.09
C ALA A 97 6.45 -4.57 -7.67
N PRO A 98 7.29 -3.70 -7.07
CA PRO A 98 7.64 -2.42 -7.69
C PRO A 98 8.27 -2.54 -9.09
N GLN A 99 9.05 -3.59 -9.36
CA GLN A 99 9.64 -3.82 -10.68
C GLN A 99 8.59 -4.30 -11.70
N ALA A 100 7.62 -5.11 -11.27
CA ALA A 100 6.53 -5.57 -12.15
C ALA A 100 5.55 -4.44 -12.51
N ASP A 101 5.39 -3.45 -11.62
CA ASP A 101 4.49 -2.31 -11.81
C ASP A 101 5.19 -1.05 -12.36
N ALA A 102 6.50 -1.14 -12.62
CA ALA A 102 7.27 0.01 -13.10
C ALA A 102 6.74 0.49 -14.47
N PRO A 103 6.52 1.81 -14.65
CA PRO A 103 6.19 2.35 -15.96
C PRO A 103 7.33 2.08 -16.95
N GLY A 104 6.95 1.65 -18.16
CA GLY A 104 7.87 1.40 -19.28
C GLY A 104 8.44 2.66 -19.91
#